data_AF-W6UPD6-F1
#
_entry.id   AF-W6UPD6-F1
#
_cell.length_a   1.000
_cell.length_b   1.000
_cell.length_c   1.000
_cell.angle_alpha   90.00
_cell.angle_beta   90.00
_cell.angle_gamma   90.00
#
_symmetry.space_group_name_H-M   'P 1'
#
loop_
_entity.id
_entity.type
_entity.pdbx_description
1 polymer ?
#
loop_
_entity_poly.entity_id
_entity_poly.type
_entity_poly.pdbx_seq_one_letter_code
_entity_poly.pdbx_strand_id
1 'polypeptide(L)'
;MCSSHYLLRKIVFAITGPELISVPTGFRTPSEPYAADVFERVLSFAIKMSDVCIDLAKWTVWLWLPFAISDPQFDVRDLEPSLRFERKLVETRHKESYSILMPFLSILANTIGVRMVYPGCLSMFNSWALEPRMKALESLRTKYNARRVGLITNEGLFVEAFYADRRREESENGEILVICCEGNAGFAEIGISGVPLSAGFSILAWNHPGFGSSMGMPFPEQEMNAAEAVVLFAIHHLHFEPADIRLFGWSIGGFSATWAAMQLPSVGGLILDATFDALDELSRNALPFIGESVPVAMVQSFFNLNNVAQITEYPGPIRIIRRSNDEVISTDADEQRLSNRGNYLVFGLLKYRFPHLFNDDTEVLFWKYLAMDKAEQESYLTKHGIVDEVMAPILQHEFRKEMLDFACSEDDASGLTMDVHRSLPFPSHLGEEGISDAMKRSVLIYLTSKYFMEAKGSHCTTLDQGSFQEPWSESLVLCRSQTVNIDLETEGSSASNGYDDSADGGEINDWEKVA
;
A
#
# COMPACT_ATOMS: atom_id res chain seq x y z
N MET A 1 24.37 5.66 42.47
CA MET A 1 25.22 4.46 42.29
C MET A 1 24.73 3.18 43.01
N CYS A 2 23.54 3.15 43.64
CA CYS A 2 23.10 1.98 44.43
C CYS A 2 22.03 1.07 43.78
N SER A 3 21.54 1.38 42.57
CA SER A 3 20.43 0.63 41.93
C SER A 3 20.89 -0.45 40.93
N SER A 4 22.00 -0.23 40.23
CA SER A 4 22.57 -1.21 39.28
C SER A 4 23.12 -2.45 39.97
N HIS A 5 23.69 -2.28 41.17
CA HIS A 5 24.24 -3.38 41.96
C HIS A 5 23.16 -4.31 42.55
N TYR A 6 21.93 -3.81 42.72
CA TYR A 6 20.78 -4.57 43.22
C TYR A 6 20.14 -5.42 42.12
N LEU A 7 20.00 -4.86 40.91
CA LEU A 7 19.50 -5.59 39.76
C LEU A 7 20.47 -6.70 39.34
N LEU A 8 21.78 -6.42 39.33
CA LEU A 8 22.80 -7.44 39.04
C LEU A 8 22.78 -8.57 40.07
N ARG A 9 22.57 -8.27 41.36
CA ARG A 9 22.42 -9.29 42.41
C ARG A 9 21.16 -10.14 42.23
N LYS A 10 20.04 -9.57 41.79
CA LYS A 10 18.81 -10.33 41.49
C LYS A 10 18.99 -11.23 40.27
N ILE A 11 19.70 -10.77 39.25
CA ILE A 11 20.02 -11.56 38.05
C ILE A 11 20.95 -12.72 38.42
N VAL A 12 22.02 -12.47 39.18
CA VAL A 12 22.94 -13.53 39.65
C VAL A 12 22.22 -14.51 40.58
N PHE A 13 21.41 -14.04 41.53
CA PHE A 13 20.60 -14.90 42.41
C PHE A 13 19.54 -15.72 41.65
N ALA A 14 18.97 -15.17 40.57
CA ALA A 14 18.04 -15.87 39.69
C ALA A 14 18.73 -16.96 38.86
N ILE A 15 20.01 -16.77 38.52
CA ILE A 15 20.82 -17.74 37.76
C ILE A 15 21.36 -18.85 38.68
N THR A 16 21.81 -18.53 39.90
CA THR A 16 22.54 -19.50 40.76
C THR A 16 21.68 -20.15 41.85
N GLY A 17 20.54 -19.57 42.23
CA GLY A 17 19.75 -20.01 43.39
C GLY A 17 20.40 -19.67 44.76
N PRO A 18 19.70 -19.88 45.89
CA PRO A 18 20.20 -19.52 47.23
C PRO A 18 21.30 -20.48 47.73
N GLU A 19 22.38 -19.93 48.32
CA GLU A 19 23.34 -20.69 49.11
C GLU A 19 22.69 -21.16 50.43
N LEU A 20 22.73 -22.47 50.68
CA LEU A 20 22.10 -23.13 51.84
C LEU A 20 22.96 -22.97 53.11
N ILE A 21 22.42 -22.31 54.14
CA ILE A 21 22.95 -22.36 55.51
C ILE A 21 22.29 -23.54 56.23
N SER A 22 23.10 -24.48 56.73
CA SER A 22 22.66 -25.62 57.53
C SER A 22 22.23 -25.21 58.94
N VAL A 23 21.10 -25.71 59.42
CA VAL A 23 20.74 -25.71 60.85
C VAL A 23 20.64 -27.17 61.32
N PRO A 24 21.28 -27.56 62.44
CA PRO A 24 21.30 -28.94 62.88
C PRO A 24 20.03 -29.27 63.68
N THR A 25 19.28 -30.28 63.25
CA THR A 25 18.28 -30.95 64.09
C THR A 25 18.73 -32.38 64.36
N GLY A 26 18.82 -32.73 65.65
CA GLY A 26 19.25 -34.05 66.10
C GLY A 26 18.30 -35.17 65.67
N PHE A 27 18.90 -36.35 65.51
CA PHE A 27 18.31 -37.69 65.35
C PHE A 27 17.71 -38.10 63.98
N ARG A 28 18.63 -38.61 63.14
CA ARG A 28 18.60 -39.85 62.32
C ARG A 28 17.33 -40.15 61.49
N THR A 29 17.29 -39.59 60.29
CA THR A 29 17.16 -40.29 58.99
C THR A 29 17.96 -39.46 57.96
N PRO A 30 18.67 -40.05 56.97
CA PRO A 30 19.24 -39.23 55.91
C PRO A 30 18.08 -38.70 55.06
N SER A 31 17.74 -37.42 55.22
CA SER A 31 16.88 -36.72 54.26
C SER A 31 17.66 -36.59 52.96
N GLU A 32 17.26 -37.31 51.92
CA GLU A 32 17.72 -36.98 50.57
C GLU A 32 17.26 -35.54 50.27
N PRO A 33 18.15 -34.67 49.75
CA PRO A 33 17.76 -33.32 49.38
C PRO A 33 16.73 -33.37 48.25
N TYR A 34 15.59 -32.74 48.45
CA TYR A 34 14.62 -32.51 47.38
C TYR A 34 15.31 -31.70 46.26
N ALA A 35 15.60 -32.37 45.14
CA ALA A 35 16.11 -31.73 43.95
C ALA A 35 14.90 -31.39 43.06
N ALA A 36 14.49 -30.12 43.05
CA ALA A 36 13.48 -29.63 42.13
C ALA A 36 13.84 -30.07 40.69
N ASP A 37 12.91 -30.76 40.04
CA ASP A 37 13.11 -31.28 38.69
C ASP A 37 13.26 -30.11 37.68
N VAL A 38 13.68 -30.46 36.46
CA VAL A 38 13.87 -29.46 35.39
C VAL A 38 12.59 -28.67 35.14
N PHE A 39 11.41 -29.30 35.33
CA PHE A 39 10.12 -28.70 35.10
C PHE A 39 9.79 -27.60 36.12
N GLU A 40 10.01 -27.84 37.42
CA GLU A 40 9.81 -26.84 38.47
C GLU A 40 10.77 -25.66 38.33
N ARG A 41 12.01 -25.90 37.89
CA ARG A 41 12.98 -24.82 37.62
C ARG A 41 12.57 -23.97 36.41
N VAL A 42 12.10 -24.60 35.34
CA VAL A 42 11.59 -23.90 34.15
C VAL A 42 10.33 -23.11 34.49
N LEU A 43 9.41 -23.67 35.29
CA LEU A 43 8.19 -23.00 35.72
C LEU A 43 8.49 -21.82 36.65
N SER A 44 9.41 -21.98 37.61
CA SER A 44 9.84 -20.89 38.48
C SER A 44 10.56 -19.78 37.71
N PHE A 45 11.34 -20.14 36.68
CA PHE A 45 11.96 -19.17 35.77
C PHE A 45 10.90 -18.41 34.96
N ALA A 46 9.91 -19.10 34.40
CA ALA A 46 8.82 -18.49 33.64
C ALA A 46 8.01 -17.50 34.49
N ILE A 47 7.66 -17.86 35.73
CA ILE A 47 6.92 -16.99 36.66
C ILE A 47 7.75 -15.75 37.04
N LYS A 48 9.05 -15.92 37.31
CA LYS A 48 9.92 -14.78 37.64
C LYS A 48 10.13 -13.85 36.44
N MET A 49 10.23 -14.41 35.23
CA MET A 49 10.27 -13.62 34.00
C MET A 49 8.96 -12.89 33.74
N SER A 50 7.81 -13.50 34.04
CA SER A 50 6.51 -12.81 33.93
C SER A 50 6.41 -11.64 34.92
N ASP A 51 6.88 -11.79 36.16
CA ASP A 51 6.88 -10.70 37.14
C ASP A 51 7.78 -9.54 36.69
N VAL A 52 8.96 -9.84 36.13
CA VAL A 52 9.85 -8.83 35.54
C VAL A 52 9.20 -8.13 34.35
N CYS A 53 8.51 -8.88 33.48
CA CYS A 53 7.78 -8.31 32.33
C CYS A 53 6.59 -7.45 32.77
N ILE A 54 5.84 -7.88 33.80
CA ILE A 54 4.73 -7.13 34.39
C ILE A 54 5.24 -5.83 35.03
N ASP A 55 6.36 -5.88 35.74
CA ASP A 55 6.93 -4.67 36.34
C ASP A 55 7.54 -3.74 35.29
N LEU A 56 8.16 -4.26 34.22
CA LEU A 56 8.53 -3.47 33.04
C LEU A 56 7.32 -2.82 32.37
N ALA A 57 6.22 -3.56 32.22
CA ALA A 57 4.97 -3.05 31.66
C ALA A 57 4.32 -1.96 32.55
N LYS A 58 4.43 -2.08 33.88
CA LYS A 58 3.99 -1.00 34.80
C LYS A 58 4.84 0.25 34.64
N TRP A 59 6.14 0.11 34.40
CA TRP A 59 7.03 1.25 34.15
C TRP A 59 6.79 1.90 32.78
N THR A 60 6.42 1.14 31.76
CA THR A 60 6.04 1.71 30.45
C THR A 60 4.74 2.52 30.55
N VAL A 61 3.75 2.07 31.32
CA VAL A 61 2.50 2.83 31.54
C VAL A 61 2.76 4.24 32.11
N TRP A 62 3.71 4.39 33.04
CA TRP A 62 4.06 5.71 33.61
C TRP A 62 4.86 6.62 32.65
N LEU A 63 5.59 6.06 31.69
CA LEU A 63 6.28 6.82 30.64
C LEU A 63 5.31 7.32 29.54
N TRP A 64 4.14 6.71 29.42
CA TRP A 64 3.14 7.02 28.40
C TRP A 64 2.12 8.09 28.79
N LEU A 65 1.88 8.28 30.09
CA LEU A 65 0.92 9.25 30.63
C LEU A 65 1.08 10.71 30.14
N PRO A 66 2.29 11.25 29.91
CA PRO A 66 2.46 12.61 29.37
C PRO A 66 2.20 12.74 27.86
N PHE A 67 2.06 11.63 27.14
CA PHE A 67 1.92 11.59 25.67
C PHE A 67 0.56 11.04 25.20
N ALA A 68 -0.28 10.57 26.12
CA ALA A 68 -1.67 10.23 25.87
C ALA A 68 -2.40 11.50 25.41
N ILE A 69 -2.94 11.48 24.19
CA ILE A 69 -3.88 12.51 23.74
C ILE A 69 -5.05 12.48 24.71
N SER A 70 -5.32 13.59 25.39
CA SER A 70 -6.29 13.63 26.50
C SER A 70 -7.72 13.32 26.05
N ASP A 71 -8.05 13.59 24.78
CA ASP A 71 -9.32 13.24 24.15
C ASP A 71 -9.10 12.88 22.67
N PRO A 72 -9.64 11.77 22.15
CA PRO A 72 -9.63 11.49 20.71
C PRO A 72 -10.38 12.58 19.95
N GLN A 73 -9.87 12.99 18.79
CA GLN A 73 -10.48 14.04 17.97
C GLN A 73 -11.63 13.52 17.09
N PHE A 74 -11.67 12.21 16.87
CA PHE A 74 -12.65 11.57 16.01
C PHE A 74 -12.92 10.14 16.45
N ASP A 75 -14.20 9.75 16.49
CA ASP A 75 -14.62 8.40 16.82
C ASP A 75 -15.58 7.89 15.75
N VAL A 76 -15.19 6.83 15.04
CA VAL A 76 -16.01 6.22 13.99
C VAL A 76 -17.35 5.74 14.54
N ARG A 77 -17.41 5.38 15.82
CA ARG A 77 -18.63 4.88 16.46
C ARG A 77 -19.69 5.96 16.65
N ASP A 78 -19.30 7.25 16.59
CA ASP A 78 -20.20 8.38 16.67
C ASP A 78 -20.85 8.72 15.32
N LEU A 79 -20.31 8.20 14.20
CA LEU A 79 -20.92 8.38 12.88
C LEU A 79 -22.18 7.54 12.72
N GLU A 80 -23.15 8.03 11.94
CA GLU A 80 -24.28 7.21 11.50
C GLU A 80 -23.78 5.98 10.73
N PRO A 81 -24.41 4.80 10.89
CA PRO A 81 -23.96 3.58 10.20
C PRO A 81 -23.90 3.70 8.67
N SER A 82 -24.73 4.57 8.07
CA SER A 82 -24.75 4.86 6.63
C SER A 82 -23.52 5.63 6.13
N LEU A 83 -22.79 6.30 7.02
CA LEU A 83 -21.57 7.04 6.68
C LEU A 83 -20.30 6.19 6.84
N ARG A 84 -20.42 4.97 7.38
CA ARG A 84 -19.32 4.02 7.52
C ARG A 84 -19.19 3.17 6.25
N PHE A 85 -18.06 2.50 6.07
CA PHE A 85 -17.88 1.67 4.89
C PHE A 85 -18.73 0.41 4.94
N GLU A 86 -19.51 0.16 3.89
CA GLU A 86 -20.07 -1.15 3.63
C GLU A 86 -18.97 -2.04 3.07
N ARG A 87 -18.47 -2.99 3.88
CA ARG A 87 -17.28 -3.76 3.54
C ARG A 87 -17.53 -4.71 2.37
N LYS A 88 -16.97 -4.36 1.21
CA LYS A 88 -16.70 -5.34 0.16
C LYS A 88 -15.73 -6.38 0.70
N LEU A 89 -16.13 -7.64 0.62
CA LEU A 89 -15.31 -8.78 1.04
C LEU A 89 -14.48 -9.27 -0.14
N VAL A 90 -13.18 -9.45 0.09
CA VAL A 90 -12.33 -10.21 -0.81
C VAL A 90 -12.47 -11.68 -0.45
N GLU A 91 -12.74 -12.55 -1.43
CA GLU A 91 -12.83 -13.98 -1.20
C GLU A 91 -11.56 -14.52 -0.52
N THR A 92 -11.76 -15.30 0.55
CA THR A 92 -10.65 -15.94 1.24
C THR A 92 -10.14 -17.10 0.40
N ARG A 93 -8.89 -17.01 -0.07
CA ARG A 93 -8.33 -17.93 -1.07
C ARG A 93 -8.35 -19.40 -0.66
N HIS A 94 -8.13 -19.77 0.62
CA HIS A 94 -8.14 -21.18 1.04
C HIS A 94 -8.41 -21.36 2.54
N LYS A 95 -9.62 -21.78 2.94
CA LYS A 95 -9.94 -22.13 4.34
C LYS A 95 -9.92 -23.63 4.64
N GLU A 96 -10.11 -24.50 3.64
CA GLU A 96 -10.43 -25.91 3.90
C GLU A 96 -9.19 -26.81 4.12
N SER A 97 -8.02 -26.44 3.60
CA SER A 97 -6.85 -27.34 3.55
C SER A 97 -6.09 -27.49 4.87
N TYR A 98 -6.28 -26.59 5.86
CA TYR A 98 -5.44 -26.54 7.07
C TYR A 98 -6.20 -26.79 8.38
N SER A 99 -7.44 -27.28 8.33
CA SER A 99 -8.34 -27.38 9.51
C SER A 99 -7.69 -28.01 10.77
N ILE A 100 -6.88 -29.07 10.60
CA ILE A 100 -6.19 -29.74 11.72
C ILE A 100 -5.04 -28.88 12.30
N LEU A 101 -4.37 -28.08 11.47
CA LEU A 101 -3.24 -27.24 11.86
C LEU A 101 -3.66 -25.86 12.37
N MET A 102 -4.93 -25.47 12.24
CA MET A 102 -5.44 -24.14 12.58
C MET A 102 -5.10 -23.67 14.01
N PRO A 103 -5.20 -24.49 15.07
CA PRO A 103 -4.81 -24.05 16.42
C PRO A 103 -3.33 -23.70 16.52
N PHE A 104 -2.47 -24.51 15.89
CA PHE A 104 -1.03 -24.27 15.86
C PHE A 104 -0.69 -23.00 15.04
N LEU A 105 -1.30 -22.84 13.86
CA LEU A 105 -1.12 -21.65 13.03
C LEU A 105 -1.61 -20.39 13.74
N SER A 106 -2.70 -20.47 14.51
CA SER A 106 -3.21 -19.36 15.32
C SER A 106 -2.22 -18.96 16.41
N ILE A 107 -1.66 -19.93 17.14
CA ILE A 107 -0.62 -19.67 18.15
C ILE A 107 0.59 -19.01 17.47
N LEU A 108 1.04 -19.55 16.34
CA LEU A 108 2.19 -19.00 15.61
C LEU A 108 1.93 -17.56 15.15
N ALA A 109 0.75 -17.29 14.57
CA ALA A 109 0.35 -15.96 14.11
C ALA A 109 0.31 -14.94 15.24
N ASN A 110 -0.29 -15.29 16.39
CA ASN A 110 -0.44 -14.40 17.54
C ASN A 110 0.86 -14.18 18.35
N THR A 111 1.83 -15.08 18.22
CA THR A 111 3.10 -15.00 18.94
C THR A 111 4.22 -14.43 18.07
N ILE A 112 4.62 -15.14 17.01
CA ILE A 112 5.79 -14.80 16.21
C ILE A 112 5.37 -14.14 14.90
N GLY A 113 4.32 -14.64 14.24
CA GLY A 113 3.89 -14.23 12.91
C GLY A 113 3.62 -12.73 12.79
N VAL A 114 2.75 -12.18 13.64
CA VAL A 114 2.43 -10.74 13.62
C VAL A 114 3.66 -9.85 13.80
N ARG A 115 4.63 -10.29 14.60
CA ARG A 115 5.87 -9.55 14.90
C ARG A 115 6.90 -9.66 13.78
N MET A 116 6.82 -10.69 12.94
CA MET A 116 7.65 -10.81 11.74
C MET A 116 7.05 -10.07 10.57
N VAL A 117 5.73 -10.12 10.41
CA VAL A 117 5.01 -9.39 9.36
C VAL A 117 5.13 -7.89 9.62
N TYR A 118 4.94 -7.45 10.86
CA TYR A 118 5.03 -6.06 11.30
C TYR A 118 6.01 -5.89 12.48
N PRO A 119 7.33 -5.88 12.25
CA PRO A 119 8.32 -5.69 13.31
C PRO A 119 8.18 -4.36 14.05
N GLY A 120 7.60 -3.33 13.44
CA GLY A 120 7.38 -2.03 14.11
C GLY A 120 6.44 -2.11 15.34
N CYS A 121 5.60 -3.13 15.46
CA CYS A 121 4.75 -3.33 16.64
C CYS A 121 5.53 -3.83 17.89
N LEU A 122 6.78 -4.24 17.72
CA LEU A 122 7.62 -4.67 18.84
C LEU A 122 7.96 -3.48 19.75
N SER A 123 7.82 -3.68 21.06
CA SER A 123 8.16 -2.66 22.06
C SER A 123 9.59 -2.12 21.91
N MET A 124 10.54 -2.97 21.50
CA MET A 124 11.93 -2.57 21.23
C MET A 124 12.02 -1.57 20.07
N PHE A 125 11.36 -1.83 18.94
CA PHE A 125 11.36 -0.93 17.78
C PHE A 125 10.64 0.38 18.11
N ASN A 126 9.48 0.30 18.75
CA ASN A 126 8.76 1.47 19.27
C ASN A 126 9.64 2.34 20.18
N SER A 127 10.37 1.72 21.11
CA SER A 127 11.26 2.44 22.03
C SER A 127 12.46 3.06 21.32
N TRP A 128 13.03 2.34 20.35
CA TRP A 128 14.19 2.83 19.59
C TRP A 128 13.83 3.99 18.66
N ALA A 129 12.64 3.96 18.05
CA ALA A 129 12.16 5.01 17.17
C ALA A 129 11.61 6.24 17.92
N LEU A 130 11.39 6.17 19.23
CA LEU A 130 10.73 7.23 20.00
C LEU A 130 11.40 8.61 19.83
N GLU A 131 12.71 8.72 20.11
CA GLU A 131 13.40 10.01 20.00
C GLU A 131 13.41 10.56 18.55
N PRO A 132 13.77 9.77 17.52
CA PRO A 132 13.63 10.19 16.13
C PRO A 132 12.23 10.69 15.77
N ARG A 133 11.18 9.98 16.22
CA ARG A 133 9.79 10.34 15.92
C ARG A 133 9.38 11.64 16.58
N MET A 134 9.75 11.86 17.83
CA MET A 134 9.44 13.11 18.53
C MET A 134 10.13 14.30 17.86
N LYS A 135 11.38 14.14 17.38
CA LYS A 135 12.08 15.17 16.59
C LYS A 135 11.39 15.43 15.25
N ALA A 136 10.95 14.37 14.57
CA ALA A 136 10.25 14.48 13.31
C ALA A 136 8.90 15.19 13.46
N LEU A 137 8.11 14.85 14.49
CA LEU A 137 6.86 15.54 14.82
C LEU A 137 7.08 17.03 15.10
N GLU A 138 8.10 17.40 15.86
CA GLU A 138 8.40 18.81 16.10
C GLU A 138 8.81 19.52 14.80
N SER A 139 9.56 18.87 13.92
CA SER A 139 9.87 19.40 12.58
C SER A 139 8.61 19.56 11.72
N LEU A 140 7.71 18.58 11.72
CA LEU A 140 6.44 18.62 10.97
C LEU A 140 5.55 19.76 11.49
N ARG A 141 5.47 19.92 12.81
CA ARG A 141 4.71 20.99 13.47
C ARG A 141 5.28 22.37 13.14
N THR A 142 6.60 22.55 13.22
CA THR A 142 7.24 23.84 13.01
C THR A 142 7.28 24.26 11.54
N LYS A 143 7.52 23.32 10.61
CA LYS A 143 7.66 23.61 9.19
C LYS A 143 6.33 23.61 8.42
N TYR A 144 5.43 22.69 8.77
CA TYR A 144 4.20 22.44 8.00
C TYR A 144 2.93 22.62 8.83
N ASN A 145 3.04 23.18 10.04
CA ASN A 145 1.91 23.34 10.97
C ASN A 145 1.14 22.02 11.21
N ALA A 146 1.85 20.88 11.14
CA ALA A 146 1.23 19.57 11.28
C ALA A 146 0.63 19.39 12.68
N ARG A 147 -0.51 18.72 12.72
CA ARG A 147 -1.27 18.45 13.95
C ARG A 147 -1.34 16.95 14.19
N ARG A 148 -0.94 16.53 15.39
CA ARG A 148 -1.15 15.18 15.90
C ARG A 148 -2.60 15.02 16.36
N VAL A 149 -3.22 13.91 15.99
CA VAL A 149 -4.61 13.56 16.34
C VAL A 149 -4.72 12.10 16.72
N GLY A 150 -5.75 11.79 17.52
CA GLY A 150 -6.15 10.46 17.91
C GLY A 150 -7.50 10.12 17.31
N LEU A 151 -7.58 8.96 16.66
CA LEU A 151 -8.78 8.44 16.01
C LEU A 151 -9.22 7.17 16.74
N ILE A 152 -10.52 7.00 16.95
CA ILE A 152 -11.09 5.76 17.48
C ILE A 152 -11.74 4.98 16.33
N THR A 153 -11.27 3.75 16.15
CA THR A 153 -11.80 2.80 15.18
C THR A 153 -13.18 2.29 15.57
N ASN A 154 -13.88 1.65 14.64
CA ASN A 154 -15.20 1.06 14.89
C ASN A 154 -15.20 0.03 16.04
N GLU A 155 -14.06 -0.64 16.28
CA GLU A 155 -13.88 -1.61 17.37
C GLU A 155 -13.40 -0.96 18.70
N GLY A 156 -13.21 0.36 18.72
CA GLY A 156 -12.83 1.11 19.92
C GLY A 156 -11.33 1.18 20.18
N LEU A 157 -10.48 0.82 19.21
CA LEU A 157 -9.03 0.98 19.33
C LEU A 157 -8.59 2.38 18.90
N PHE A 158 -7.65 2.94 19.66
CA PHE A 158 -7.03 4.22 19.37
C PHE A 158 -5.95 4.09 18.29
N VAL A 159 -5.97 4.98 17.31
CA VAL A 159 -4.99 5.11 16.23
C VAL A 159 -4.39 6.51 16.29
N GLU A 160 -3.06 6.56 16.36
CA GLU A 160 -2.31 7.80 16.28
C GLU A 160 -2.13 8.21 14.82
N ALA A 161 -2.53 9.44 14.51
CA ALA A 161 -2.34 10.03 13.19
C ALA A 161 -1.87 11.47 13.30
N PHE A 162 -1.44 12.03 12.19
CA PHE A 162 -1.16 13.45 12.07
C PHE A 162 -1.44 13.92 10.65
N TYR A 163 -1.81 15.19 10.54
CA TYR A 163 -2.10 15.80 9.25
C TYR A 163 -1.47 17.19 9.14
N ALA A 164 -1.19 17.58 7.91
CA ALA A 164 -0.89 18.96 7.54
C ALA A 164 -1.86 19.36 6.42
N ASP A 165 -2.78 20.27 6.74
CA ASP A 165 -3.73 20.84 5.79
C ASP A 165 -3.14 22.11 5.18
N ARG A 166 -2.82 22.04 3.89
CA ARG A 166 -2.08 23.04 3.13
C ARG A 166 -2.98 23.83 2.17
N ARG A 167 -4.31 23.67 2.21
CA ARG A 167 -5.28 24.44 1.39
C ARG A 167 -5.20 25.95 1.58
N ARG A 168 -4.63 26.38 2.71
CA ARG A 168 -4.45 27.81 3.05
C ARG A 168 -3.06 28.34 2.74
N GLU A 169 -2.20 27.53 2.15
CA GLU A 169 -0.85 27.92 1.72
C GLU A 169 -0.83 28.26 0.22
N GLU A 170 0.23 28.92 -0.26
CA GLU A 170 0.38 29.30 -1.69
C GLU A 170 0.68 28.11 -2.63
N SER A 171 0.48 26.87 -2.19
CA SER A 171 0.76 25.66 -2.97
C SER A 171 -0.48 25.17 -3.70
N GLU A 172 -0.46 25.14 -5.03
CA GLU A 172 -1.57 24.62 -5.85
C GLU A 172 -1.93 23.16 -5.50
N ASN A 173 -0.95 22.36 -5.07
CA ASN A 173 -1.16 20.96 -4.66
C ASN A 173 -1.83 20.81 -3.28
N GLY A 174 -2.01 21.90 -2.53
CA GLY A 174 -2.53 21.86 -1.15
C GLY A 174 -3.98 21.37 -1.06
N GLU A 175 -4.75 21.49 -2.14
CA GLU A 175 -6.14 20.98 -2.24
C GLU A 175 -6.21 19.45 -2.26
N ILE A 176 -5.14 18.78 -2.66
CA ILE A 176 -5.08 17.32 -2.70
C ILE A 176 -4.51 16.80 -1.37
N LEU A 177 -5.26 15.89 -0.73
CA LEU A 177 -4.83 15.17 0.48
C LEU A 177 -4.22 13.82 0.11
N VAL A 178 -2.96 13.62 0.47
CA VAL A 178 -2.30 12.31 0.38
C VAL A 178 -2.39 11.60 1.72
N ILE A 179 -3.15 10.50 1.77
CA ILE A 179 -3.18 9.59 2.92
C ILE A 179 -2.02 8.61 2.78
N CYS A 180 -1.10 8.63 3.73
CA CYS A 180 0.12 7.82 3.71
C CYS A 180 -0.03 6.55 4.57
N CYS A 181 0.09 5.38 3.94
CA CYS A 181 0.09 4.07 4.58
C CYS A 181 1.52 3.50 4.61
N GLU A 182 2.08 3.36 5.81
CA GLU A 182 3.51 3.07 6.00
C GLU A 182 3.91 1.61 5.78
N GLY A 183 5.22 1.38 5.74
CA GLY A 183 5.81 0.04 5.70
C GLY A 183 5.80 -0.68 7.06
N ASN A 184 6.19 -1.95 7.06
CA ASN A 184 6.05 -2.85 8.21
C ASN A 184 6.97 -2.57 9.42
N ALA A 185 7.97 -1.72 9.24
CA ALA A 185 8.82 -1.16 10.28
C ALA A 185 8.79 0.38 10.25
N GLY A 186 7.93 0.95 9.40
CA GLY A 186 7.78 2.36 9.17
C GLY A 186 6.95 3.01 10.26
N PHE A 187 7.30 4.25 10.60
CA PHE A 187 6.52 5.08 11.52
C PHE A 187 6.14 6.33 10.77
N ALA A 188 4.85 6.68 10.85
CA ALA A 188 4.30 7.72 10.01
C ALA A 188 5.12 9.02 10.08
N GLU A 189 5.61 9.38 11.28
CA GLU A 189 6.33 10.62 11.56
C GLU A 189 7.63 10.79 10.75
N ILE A 190 8.28 9.69 10.37
CA ILE A 190 9.59 9.68 9.71
C ILE A 190 9.48 9.06 8.30
N GLY A 191 8.34 8.46 7.99
CA GLY A 191 8.12 7.62 6.83
C GLY A 191 7.85 8.38 5.53
N ILE A 192 7.02 7.76 4.71
CA ILE A 192 6.74 8.20 3.34
C ILE A 192 6.02 9.54 3.21
N SER A 193 5.53 10.14 4.30
CA SER A 193 4.82 11.43 4.29
C SER A 193 5.69 12.61 3.85
N GLY A 194 7.02 12.50 3.98
CA GLY A 194 7.95 13.58 3.62
C GLY A 194 7.97 13.91 2.12
N VAL A 195 7.75 12.92 1.25
CA VAL A 195 7.77 13.09 -0.21
C VAL A 195 6.58 13.92 -0.71
N PRO A 196 5.31 13.55 -0.44
CA PRO A 196 4.17 14.38 -0.81
C PRO A 196 4.19 15.75 -0.13
N LEU A 197 4.63 15.85 1.13
CA LEU A 197 4.80 17.14 1.80
C LEU A 197 5.76 18.07 1.04
N SER A 198 6.91 17.55 0.61
CA SER A 198 7.91 18.32 -0.13
C SER A 198 7.41 18.71 -1.53
N ALA A 199 6.49 17.93 -2.09
CA ALA A 199 5.78 18.24 -3.33
C ALA A 199 4.56 19.17 -3.15
N GLY A 200 4.32 19.65 -1.92
CA GLY A 200 3.32 20.69 -1.64
C GLY A 200 1.92 20.18 -1.35
N PHE A 201 1.71 18.86 -1.29
CA PHE A 201 0.41 18.23 -1.00
C PHE A 201 0.05 18.31 0.48
N SER A 202 -1.25 18.43 0.78
CA SER A 202 -1.75 18.13 2.12
C SER A 202 -1.50 16.65 2.42
N ILE A 203 -1.22 16.32 3.69
CA ILE A 203 -1.00 14.92 4.08
C ILE A 203 -1.84 14.54 5.29
N LEU A 204 -2.16 13.26 5.37
CA LEU A 204 -2.65 12.58 6.56
C LEU A 204 -1.91 11.24 6.67
N ALA A 205 -1.11 11.07 7.72
CA ALA A 205 -0.34 9.86 7.94
C ALA A 205 -0.65 9.28 9.33
N TRP A 206 -0.55 7.97 9.46
CA TRP A 206 -1.05 7.25 10.63
C TRP A 206 -0.18 6.05 10.97
N ASN A 207 -0.12 5.71 12.25
CA ASN A 207 0.63 4.57 12.74
C ASN A 207 -0.28 3.33 12.76
N HIS A 208 0.18 2.24 12.16
CA HIS A 208 -0.41 0.90 12.25
C HIS A 208 -0.81 0.53 13.69
N PRO A 209 -1.84 -0.31 13.93
CA PRO A 209 -2.13 -0.84 15.26
C PRO A 209 -0.88 -1.44 15.91
N GLY A 210 -0.60 -1.05 17.16
CA GLY A 210 0.61 -1.45 17.89
C GLY A 210 1.87 -0.64 17.57
N PHE A 211 1.82 0.32 16.65
CA PHE A 211 2.92 1.25 16.35
C PHE A 211 2.70 2.56 17.06
N GLY A 212 3.77 3.13 17.60
CA GLY A 212 3.67 4.39 18.32
C GLY A 212 2.67 4.34 19.43
N SER A 213 1.77 5.32 19.40
CA SER A 213 0.69 5.41 20.36
C SER A 213 -0.56 4.62 19.97
N SER A 214 -0.58 3.98 18.79
CA SER A 214 -1.71 3.19 18.32
C SER A 214 -1.86 1.90 19.13
N MET A 215 -3.09 1.61 19.57
CA MET A 215 -3.44 0.39 20.30
C MET A 215 -3.66 -0.78 19.34
N GLY A 216 -3.68 -2.00 19.90
CA GLY A 216 -3.95 -3.22 19.14
C GLY A 216 -2.70 -3.90 18.58
N MET A 217 -2.91 -4.74 17.56
CA MET A 217 -1.90 -5.49 16.83
C MET A 217 -2.24 -5.45 15.34
N PRO A 218 -1.25 -5.37 14.43
CA PRO A 218 -1.47 -5.10 13.01
C PRO A 218 -1.92 -6.36 12.25
N PHE A 219 -3.00 -6.98 12.70
CA PHE A 219 -3.72 -7.99 11.93
C PHE A 219 -4.53 -7.30 10.82
N PRO A 220 -4.79 -7.98 9.69
CA PRO A 220 -5.50 -7.40 8.55
C PRO A 220 -6.81 -6.70 8.94
N GLU A 221 -7.58 -7.27 9.86
CA GLU A 221 -8.83 -6.67 10.34
C GLU A 221 -8.60 -5.32 11.03
N GLN A 222 -7.63 -5.23 11.94
CA GLN A 222 -7.33 -3.99 12.65
C GLN A 222 -6.66 -2.95 11.72
N GLU A 223 -5.86 -3.39 10.75
CA GLU A 223 -5.33 -2.53 9.68
C GLU A 223 -6.45 -1.88 8.86
N MET A 224 -7.42 -2.68 8.42
CA MET A 224 -8.60 -2.19 7.70
C MET A 224 -9.43 -1.23 8.56
N ASN A 225 -9.65 -1.55 9.84
CA ASN A 225 -10.39 -0.68 10.76
C ASN A 225 -9.67 0.65 11.03
N ALA A 226 -8.34 0.64 11.11
CA ALA A 226 -7.53 1.84 11.26
C ALA A 226 -7.56 2.69 9.99
N ALA A 227 -7.39 2.08 8.81
CA ALA A 227 -7.51 2.77 7.52
C ALA A 227 -8.90 3.41 7.34
N GLU A 228 -9.97 2.71 7.73
CA GLU A 228 -11.34 3.24 7.73
C GLU A 228 -11.44 4.52 8.58
N ALA A 229 -10.93 4.49 9.82
CA ALA A 229 -10.97 5.65 10.70
C ALA A 229 -10.21 6.86 10.13
N VAL A 230 -9.09 6.62 9.46
CA VAL A 230 -8.26 7.65 8.82
C VAL A 230 -8.99 8.28 7.63
N VAL A 231 -9.59 7.48 6.76
CA VAL A 231 -10.33 8.00 5.59
C VAL A 231 -11.59 8.74 6.03
N LEU A 232 -12.36 8.18 6.97
CA LEU A 232 -13.56 8.83 7.50
C LEU A 232 -13.23 10.14 8.22
N PHE A 233 -12.08 10.21 8.91
CA PHE A 233 -11.59 11.46 9.49
C PHE A 233 -11.29 12.51 8.40
N ALA A 234 -10.64 12.12 7.30
CA ALA A 234 -10.36 13.02 6.19
C ALA A 234 -11.65 13.62 5.58
N ILE A 235 -12.68 12.80 5.42
CA ILE A 235 -13.94 13.22 4.79
C ILE A 235 -14.81 14.01 5.76
N HIS A 236 -15.08 13.46 6.94
CA HIS A 236 -16.11 14.01 7.83
C HIS A 236 -15.60 15.06 8.81
N HIS A 237 -14.28 15.07 9.11
CA HIS A 237 -13.69 16.05 10.01
C HIS A 237 -12.82 17.08 9.28
N LEU A 238 -12.00 16.64 8.31
CA LEU A 238 -11.16 17.57 7.53
C LEU A 238 -11.89 18.13 6.30
N HIS A 239 -13.03 17.56 5.90
CA HIS A 239 -13.83 18.00 4.76
C HIS A 239 -13.02 18.04 3.46
N PHE A 240 -12.26 16.98 3.18
CA PHE A 240 -11.76 16.72 1.84
C PHE A 240 -12.81 15.91 1.08
N GLU A 241 -13.07 16.30 -0.16
CA GLU A 241 -13.89 15.50 -1.06
C GLU A 241 -13.13 14.22 -1.44
N PRO A 242 -13.80 13.06 -1.59
CA PRO A 242 -13.12 11.83 -2.00
C PRO A 242 -12.24 11.99 -3.25
N ALA A 243 -12.71 12.75 -4.25
CA ALA A 243 -11.97 13.01 -5.49
C ALA A 243 -10.63 13.75 -5.27
N ASP A 244 -10.48 14.46 -4.16
CA ASP A 244 -9.26 15.19 -3.78
C ASP A 244 -8.33 14.35 -2.87
N ILE A 245 -8.71 13.11 -2.58
CA ILE A 245 -7.90 12.19 -1.77
C ILE A 245 -7.04 11.30 -2.70
N ARG A 246 -5.76 11.17 -2.38
CA ARG A 246 -4.84 10.16 -2.92
C ARG A 246 -4.44 9.20 -1.83
N LEU A 247 -4.51 7.91 -2.11
CA LEU A 247 -4.02 6.87 -1.22
C LEU A 247 -2.60 6.51 -1.64
N PHE A 248 -1.64 6.67 -0.74
CA PHE A 248 -0.24 6.37 -0.99
C PHE A 248 0.26 5.28 -0.05
N GLY A 249 0.50 4.08 -0.59
CA GLY A 249 0.99 2.94 0.17
C GLY A 249 2.42 2.59 -0.20
N TRP A 250 3.28 2.36 0.81
CA TRP A 250 4.61 1.81 0.60
C TRP A 250 4.71 0.39 1.16
N SER A 251 5.28 -0.53 0.37
CA SER A 251 5.51 -1.90 0.80
C SER A 251 4.20 -2.54 1.30
N ILE A 252 4.18 -3.02 2.55
CA ILE A 252 3.00 -3.60 3.20
C ILE A 252 1.83 -2.61 3.34
N GLY A 253 2.10 -1.31 3.46
CA GLY A 253 1.07 -0.26 3.53
C GLY A 253 0.24 -0.17 2.26
N GLY A 254 0.72 -0.77 1.16
CA GLY A 254 -0.06 -1.03 -0.03
C GLY A 254 -1.37 -1.76 0.25
N PHE A 255 -1.41 -2.69 1.22
CA PHE A 255 -2.64 -3.39 1.62
C PHE A 255 -3.71 -2.43 2.16
N SER A 256 -3.34 -1.55 3.08
CA SER A 256 -4.29 -0.59 3.66
C SER A 256 -4.75 0.43 2.62
N ALA A 257 -3.86 0.82 1.70
CA ALA A 257 -4.17 1.71 0.58
C ALA A 257 -5.09 1.06 -0.48
N THR A 258 -4.79 -0.16 -0.95
CA THR A 258 -5.64 -0.88 -1.91
C THR A 258 -7.00 -1.20 -1.31
N TRP A 259 -7.05 -1.55 -0.03
CA TRP A 259 -8.31 -1.81 0.66
C TRP A 259 -9.18 -0.55 0.73
N ALA A 260 -8.61 0.59 1.14
CA ALA A 260 -9.34 1.85 1.19
C ALA A 260 -9.85 2.27 -0.20
N ALA A 261 -9.04 2.09 -1.25
CA ALA A 261 -9.45 2.40 -2.63
C ALA A 261 -10.63 1.53 -3.10
N MET A 262 -10.62 0.25 -2.73
CA MET A 262 -11.70 -0.69 -3.04
C MET A 262 -13.02 -0.32 -2.32
N GLN A 263 -12.95 0.11 -1.05
CA GLN A 263 -14.13 0.49 -0.27
C GLN A 263 -14.68 1.86 -0.67
N LEU A 264 -13.81 2.78 -1.09
CA LEU A 264 -14.19 4.12 -1.54
C LEU A 264 -13.69 4.36 -2.98
N PRO A 265 -14.35 3.77 -4.01
CA PRO A 265 -13.94 3.92 -5.41
C PRO A 265 -13.89 5.35 -5.93
N SER A 266 -14.54 6.30 -5.24
CA SER A 266 -14.54 7.72 -5.58
C SER A 266 -13.27 8.47 -5.17
N VAL A 267 -12.30 7.82 -4.51
CA VAL A 267 -11.00 8.45 -4.26
C VAL A 267 -10.32 8.80 -5.59
N GLY A 268 -9.69 9.96 -5.65
CA GLY A 268 -9.12 10.45 -6.91
C GLY A 268 -7.82 9.76 -7.34
N GLY A 269 -7.28 8.82 -6.54
CA GLY A 269 -6.21 7.97 -7.04
C GLY A 269 -5.50 7.11 -6.00
N LEU A 270 -4.82 6.08 -6.50
CA LEU A 270 -3.99 5.15 -5.74
C LEU A 270 -2.54 5.15 -6.26
N ILE A 271 -1.59 5.37 -5.36
CA ILE A 271 -0.15 5.34 -5.64
C ILE A 271 0.46 4.25 -4.78
N LEU A 272 1.09 3.26 -5.41
CA LEU A 272 1.71 2.12 -4.75
C LEU A 272 3.20 2.12 -5.02
N ASP A 273 4.01 2.22 -3.97
CA ASP A 273 5.46 2.27 -4.04
C ASP A 273 6.08 1.04 -3.39
N ALA A 274 6.89 0.29 -4.14
CA ALA A 274 7.53 -0.93 -3.66
C ALA A 274 6.54 -1.95 -3.06
N THR A 275 5.29 -1.97 -3.55
CA THR A 275 4.23 -2.88 -3.11
C THR A 275 4.26 -4.19 -3.89
N PHE A 276 3.61 -5.22 -3.35
CA PHE A 276 3.54 -6.59 -3.88
C PHE A 276 2.08 -7.00 -4.21
N ASP A 277 1.90 -8.10 -4.91
CA ASP A 277 0.59 -8.66 -5.26
C ASP A 277 -0.07 -9.43 -4.11
N ALA A 278 0.68 -10.30 -3.44
CA ALA A 278 0.27 -11.06 -2.27
C ALA A 278 1.45 -11.39 -1.35
N LEU A 279 1.18 -11.52 -0.05
CA LEU A 279 2.23 -11.77 0.96
C LEU A 279 2.73 -13.22 0.99
N ASP A 280 1.96 -14.17 0.45
CA ASP A 280 2.25 -15.60 0.52
C ASP A 280 3.61 -15.97 -0.06
N GLU A 281 3.93 -15.49 -1.26
CA GLU A 281 5.21 -15.78 -1.91
C GLU A 281 6.39 -15.22 -1.12
N LEU A 282 6.25 -14.01 -0.56
CA LEU A 282 7.26 -13.37 0.28
C LEU A 282 7.47 -14.09 1.61
N SER A 283 6.48 -14.85 2.06
CA SER A 283 6.51 -15.55 3.35
C SER A 283 7.21 -16.90 3.31
N ARG A 284 7.35 -17.53 2.13
CA ARG A 284 7.85 -18.92 1.98
C ARG A 284 9.12 -19.18 2.79
N ASN A 285 10.08 -18.27 2.70
CA ASN A 285 11.40 -18.42 3.33
C ASN A 285 11.52 -17.72 4.69
N ALA A 286 10.41 -17.23 5.26
CA ALA A 286 10.44 -16.48 6.53
C ALA A 286 10.85 -17.36 7.72
N LEU A 287 10.48 -18.65 7.74
CA LEU A 287 10.80 -19.59 8.83
C LEU A 287 11.46 -20.87 8.29
N PRO A 288 12.77 -20.83 7.95
CA PRO A 288 13.45 -21.95 7.28
C PRO A 288 13.42 -23.27 8.05
N PHE A 289 13.32 -23.21 9.38
CA PHE A 289 13.39 -24.38 10.27
C PHE A 289 12.09 -25.18 10.39
N ILE A 290 10.94 -24.64 9.93
CA ILE A 290 9.64 -25.35 9.94
C ILE A 290 9.09 -25.67 8.55
N GLY A 291 9.84 -25.34 7.49
CA GLY A 291 9.47 -25.56 6.09
C GLY A 291 8.54 -24.48 5.54
N GLU A 292 8.56 -24.30 4.21
CA GLU A 292 7.87 -23.20 3.51
C GLU A 292 6.34 -23.24 3.61
N SER A 293 5.76 -24.44 3.75
CA SER A 293 4.31 -24.60 3.79
C SER A 293 3.66 -23.99 5.04
N VAL A 294 4.40 -23.89 6.16
CA VAL A 294 3.85 -23.37 7.42
C VAL A 294 3.72 -21.84 7.40
N PRO A 295 4.75 -21.05 7.03
CA PRO A 295 4.60 -19.61 6.80
C PRO A 295 3.50 -19.27 5.81
N VAL A 296 3.43 -19.97 4.68
CA VAL A 296 2.40 -19.75 3.66
C VAL A 296 1.01 -20.02 4.23
N ALA A 297 0.80 -21.15 4.91
CA ALA A 297 -0.49 -21.47 5.52
C ALA A 297 -0.89 -20.47 6.61
N MET A 298 0.08 -20.01 7.42
CA MET A 298 -0.15 -18.96 8.43
C MET A 298 -0.56 -17.65 7.77
N VAL A 299 0.15 -17.21 6.73
CA VAL A 299 -0.15 -15.97 6.00
C VAL A 299 -1.52 -16.07 5.34
N GLN A 300 -1.82 -17.15 4.62
CA GLN A 300 -3.13 -17.32 3.99
C GLN A 300 -4.28 -17.35 4.99
N SER A 301 -4.05 -17.84 6.21
CA SER A 301 -5.09 -17.97 7.24
C SER A 301 -5.28 -16.70 8.09
N PHE A 302 -4.20 -15.97 8.41
CA PHE A 302 -4.22 -14.87 9.39
C PHE A 302 -3.69 -13.53 8.85
N PHE A 303 -2.96 -13.54 7.73
CA PHE A 303 -2.37 -12.35 7.10
C PHE A 303 -2.59 -12.33 5.59
N ASN A 304 -3.82 -12.60 5.12
CA ASN A 304 -4.13 -12.65 3.69
C ASN A 304 -4.13 -11.23 3.09
N LEU A 305 -2.94 -10.65 2.95
CA LEU A 305 -2.72 -9.35 2.31
C LEU A 305 -2.74 -9.54 0.80
N ASN A 306 -3.95 -9.56 0.23
CA ASN A 306 -4.19 -9.80 -1.20
C ASN A 306 -4.42 -8.49 -1.94
N ASN A 307 -3.33 -7.77 -2.22
CA ASN A 307 -3.39 -6.45 -2.86
C ASN A 307 -3.92 -6.56 -4.29
N VAL A 308 -3.57 -7.63 -5.02
CA VAL A 308 -4.07 -7.85 -6.38
C VAL A 308 -5.59 -8.02 -6.43
N ALA A 309 -6.21 -8.70 -5.47
CA ALA A 309 -7.67 -8.81 -5.46
C ALA A 309 -8.37 -7.52 -5.00
N GLN A 310 -7.70 -6.68 -4.21
CA GLN A 310 -8.26 -5.39 -3.80
C GLN A 310 -8.14 -4.35 -4.91
N ILE A 311 -6.99 -4.30 -5.59
CA ILE A 311 -6.72 -3.29 -6.62
C ILE A 311 -7.58 -3.49 -7.87
N THR A 312 -8.00 -4.73 -8.18
CA THR A 312 -8.89 -5.02 -9.31
C THR A 312 -10.31 -4.49 -9.08
N GLU A 313 -10.73 -4.37 -7.83
CA GLU A 313 -12.03 -3.83 -7.45
C GLU A 313 -12.06 -2.29 -7.39
N TYR A 314 -10.91 -1.64 -7.59
CA TYR A 314 -10.80 -0.19 -7.69
C TYR A 314 -10.74 0.23 -9.16
N PRO A 315 -11.76 0.94 -9.70
CA PRO A 315 -11.81 1.38 -11.09
C PRO A 315 -11.05 2.69 -11.35
N GLY A 316 -10.64 3.40 -10.29
CA GLY A 316 -10.07 4.74 -10.40
C GLY A 316 -8.60 4.77 -10.89
N PRO A 317 -7.97 5.96 -10.84
CA PRO A 317 -6.60 6.18 -11.30
C PRO A 317 -5.56 5.42 -10.46
N ILE A 318 -4.60 4.75 -11.10
CA ILE A 318 -3.55 3.98 -10.41
C ILE A 318 -2.15 4.34 -10.91
N ARG A 319 -1.18 4.34 -9.99
CA ARG A 319 0.26 4.32 -10.26
C ARG A 319 0.92 3.21 -9.45
N ILE A 320 1.68 2.35 -10.12
CA ILE A 320 2.53 1.35 -9.48
C ILE A 320 3.99 1.72 -9.75
N ILE A 321 4.78 1.82 -8.68
CA ILE A 321 6.19 2.19 -8.71
C ILE A 321 7.00 1.00 -8.19
N ARG A 322 7.90 0.48 -9.03
CA ARG A 322 8.88 -0.55 -8.64
C ARG A 322 10.24 0.09 -8.39
N ARG A 323 10.91 -0.29 -7.31
CA ARG A 323 12.29 0.12 -7.05
C ARG A 323 13.27 -0.71 -7.87
N SER A 324 14.23 -0.04 -8.50
CA SER A 324 15.17 -0.67 -9.44
C SER A 324 16.04 -1.76 -8.80
N ASN A 325 16.34 -1.64 -7.50
CA ASN A 325 17.18 -2.56 -6.74
C ASN A 325 16.45 -3.04 -5.47
N ASP A 326 15.19 -3.41 -5.61
CA ASP A 326 14.38 -3.88 -4.48
C ASP A 326 14.82 -5.26 -4.01
N GLU A 327 15.41 -5.31 -2.82
CA GLU A 327 15.93 -6.51 -2.18
C GLU A 327 14.93 -7.22 -1.26
N VAL A 328 13.75 -6.62 -1.02
CA VAL A 328 12.79 -7.07 -0.01
C VAL A 328 11.63 -7.81 -0.66
N ILE A 329 11.09 -7.27 -1.76
CA ILE A 329 9.94 -7.85 -2.45
C ILE A 329 10.33 -8.55 -3.76
N SER A 330 11.61 -8.88 -3.94
CA SER A 330 12.10 -9.69 -5.06
C SER A 330 12.43 -11.09 -4.56
N THR A 331 11.87 -12.11 -5.20
CA THR A 331 11.95 -13.50 -4.71
C THR A 331 13.12 -14.30 -5.26
N ASP A 332 13.81 -13.78 -6.28
CA ASP A 332 15.02 -14.37 -6.87
C ASP A 332 16.17 -13.35 -6.80
N ALA A 333 17.28 -13.75 -6.20
CA ALA A 333 18.45 -12.90 -6.02
C ALA A 333 19.26 -12.69 -7.32
N ASP A 334 19.20 -13.65 -8.25
CA ASP A 334 19.90 -13.58 -9.54
C ASP A 334 19.04 -12.82 -10.57
N GLU A 335 17.72 -12.90 -10.45
CA GLU A 335 16.75 -12.22 -11.31
C GLU A 335 15.86 -11.23 -10.53
N GLN A 336 16.48 -10.36 -9.72
CA GLN A 336 15.75 -9.44 -8.81
C GLN A 336 14.65 -8.63 -9.51
N ARG A 337 14.96 -8.05 -10.67
CA ARG A 337 13.98 -7.22 -11.38
C ARG A 337 12.78 -8.02 -11.87
N LEU A 338 12.99 -9.21 -12.41
CA LEU A 338 11.92 -10.05 -12.97
C LEU A 338 11.07 -10.66 -11.86
N SER A 339 11.72 -11.11 -10.78
CA SER A 339 11.08 -11.73 -9.61
C SER A 339 10.43 -10.75 -8.64
N ASN A 340 10.54 -9.44 -8.88
CA ASN A 340 9.91 -8.41 -8.07
C ASN A 340 8.38 -8.57 -8.06
N ARG A 341 7.78 -8.66 -6.88
CA ARG A 341 6.33 -8.87 -6.70
C ARG A 341 5.47 -7.71 -7.20
N GLY A 342 6.04 -6.52 -7.39
CA GLY A 342 5.37 -5.41 -8.08
C GLY A 342 5.02 -5.73 -9.53
N ASN A 343 5.80 -6.58 -10.21
CA ASN A 343 5.49 -7.02 -11.58
C ASN A 343 4.20 -7.85 -11.64
N TYR A 344 4.03 -8.75 -10.68
CA TYR A 344 2.85 -9.60 -10.55
C TYR A 344 1.61 -8.77 -10.20
N LEU A 345 1.78 -7.67 -9.45
CA LEU A 345 0.71 -6.73 -9.15
C LEU A 345 0.24 -5.99 -10.41
N VAL A 346 1.16 -5.48 -11.23
CA VAL A 346 0.83 -4.84 -12.52
C VAL A 346 0.20 -5.85 -13.48
N PHE A 347 0.77 -7.06 -13.55
CA PHE A 347 0.24 -8.13 -14.37
C PHE A 347 -1.20 -8.46 -14.01
N GLY A 348 -1.49 -8.69 -12.72
CA GLY A 348 -2.83 -9.01 -12.25
C GLY A 348 -3.82 -7.87 -12.52
N LEU A 349 -3.41 -6.62 -12.28
CA LEU A 349 -4.24 -5.44 -12.57
C LEU A 349 -4.58 -5.34 -14.06
N LEU A 350 -3.57 -5.39 -14.94
CA LEU A 350 -3.79 -5.22 -16.39
C LEU A 350 -4.51 -6.41 -17.00
N LYS A 351 -4.25 -7.63 -16.53
CA LYS A 351 -4.96 -8.83 -16.98
C LYS A 351 -6.43 -8.81 -16.59
N TYR A 352 -6.77 -8.21 -15.45
CA TYR A 352 -8.16 -7.95 -15.07
C TYR A 352 -8.77 -6.81 -15.87
N ARG A 353 -8.09 -5.65 -15.99
CA ARG A 353 -8.63 -4.47 -16.68
C ARG A 353 -8.77 -4.71 -18.19
N PHE A 354 -7.83 -5.40 -18.83
CA PHE A 354 -7.76 -5.56 -20.29
C PHE A 354 -7.48 -7.03 -20.70
N PRO A 355 -8.36 -7.98 -20.36
CA PRO A 355 -8.11 -9.40 -20.54
C PRO A 355 -7.83 -9.79 -22.00
N HIS A 356 -8.49 -9.14 -22.96
CA HIS A 356 -8.39 -9.48 -24.39
C HIS A 356 -7.09 -9.00 -25.06
N LEU A 357 -6.26 -8.21 -24.35
CA LEU A 357 -4.90 -7.87 -24.77
C LEU A 357 -3.89 -8.98 -24.45
N PHE A 358 -4.22 -9.92 -23.55
CA PHE A 358 -3.33 -11.00 -23.14
C PHE A 358 -3.55 -12.27 -23.97
N ASN A 359 -2.47 -12.74 -24.58
CA ASN A 359 -2.34 -14.04 -25.24
C ASN A 359 -0.90 -14.56 -25.02
N ASP A 360 -0.60 -15.77 -25.50
CA ASP A 360 0.72 -16.43 -25.29
C ASP A 360 1.91 -15.56 -25.72
N ASP A 361 1.71 -14.68 -26.71
CA ASP A 361 2.75 -13.85 -27.30
C ASP A 361 2.87 -12.48 -26.62
N THR A 362 1.75 -11.81 -26.32
CA THR A 362 1.74 -10.52 -25.61
C THR A 362 2.12 -10.68 -24.15
N GLU A 363 1.78 -11.79 -23.49
CA GLU A 363 2.18 -12.07 -22.11
C GLU A 363 3.71 -12.27 -22.01
N VAL A 364 4.31 -13.02 -22.93
CA VAL A 364 5.78 -13.17 -23.00
C VAL A 364 6.46 -11.82 -23.24
N LEU A 365 5.88 -10.98 -24.11
CA LEU A 365 6.40 -9.64 -24.37
C LEU A 365 6.30 -8.74 -23.14
N PHE A 366 5.18 -8.78 -22.42
CA PHE A 366 4.95 -8.03 -21.19
C PHE A 366 6.03 -8.33 -20.13
N TRP A 367 6.29 -9.61 -19.87
CA TRP A 367 7.34 -10.01 -18.91
C TRP A 367 8.74 -9.59 -19.37
N LYS A 368 9.05 -9.69 -20.67
CA LYS A 368 10.31 -9.17 -21.22
C LYS A 368 10.46 -7.67 -21.02
N TYR A 369 9.39 -6.90 -21.22
CA TYR A 369 9.40 -5.45 -21.00
C TYR A 369 9.59 -5.10 -19.52
N LEU A 370 8.97 -5.82 -18.60
CA LEU A 370 9.21 -5.60 -17.16
C LEU A 370 10.61 -6.02 -16.71
N ALA A 371 11.27 -6.95 -17.42
CA ALA A 371 12.66 -7.33 -17.14
C ALA A 371 13.69 -6.25 -17.56
N MET A 372 13.29 -5.29 -18.39
CA MET A 372 14.13 -4.16 -18.79
C MET A 372 14.27 -3.13 -17.68
N ASP A 373 15.42 -2.45 -17.62
CA ASP A 373 15.57 -1.25 -16.81
C ASP A 373 14.84 -0.05 -17.42
N LYS A 374 14.71 1.05 -16.67
CA LYS A 374 14.03 2.26 -17.13
C LYS A 374 14.53 2.80 -18.48
N ALA A 375 15.85 2.83 -18.71
CA ALA A 375 16.42 3.38 -19.94
C ALA A 375 16.16 2.45 -21.14
N GLU A 376 16.22 1.14 -20.91
CA GLU A 376 15.85 0.13 -21.88
C GLU A 376 14.36 0.19 -22.23
N GLN A 377 13.48 0.40 -21.25
CA GLN A 377 12.05 0.61 -21.46
C GLN A 377 11.76 1.85 -22.32
N GLU A 378 12.37 2.99 -22.00
CA GLU A 378 12.24 4.23 -22.79
C GLU A 378 12.76 4.05 -24.24
N SER A 379 13.88 3.35 -24.39
CA SER A 379 14.45 2.98 -25.69
C SER A 379 13.54 2.05 -26.48
N TYR A 380 12.92 1.07 -25.81
CA TYR A 380 11.95 0.15 -26.42
C TYR A 380 10.74 0.90 -26.96
N LEU A 381 10.13 1.77 -26.13
CA LEU A 381 8.97 2.58 -26.55
C LEU A 381 9.30 3.44 -27.77
N THR A 382 10.45 4.12 -27.75
CA THR A 382 10.91 4.99 -28.85
C THR A 382 11.16 4.19 -30.13
N LYS A 383 11.88 3.07 -30.03
CA LYS A 383 12.24 2.22 -31.18
C LYS A 383 11.01 1.62 -31.87
N HIS A 384 9.96 1.32 -31.10
CA HIS A 384 8.74 0.71 -31.61
C HIS A 384 7.63 1.72 -31.93
N GLY A 385 7.90 3.03 -31.82
CA GLY A 385 6.90 4.07 -32.11
C GLY A 385 5.70 4.05 -31.15
N ILE A 386 5.90 3.55 -29.93
CA ILE A 386 4.87 3.44 -28.90
C ILE A 386 4.84 4.77 -28.13
N VAL A 387 4.20 5.77 -28.72
CA VAL A 387 4.13 7.15 -28.20
C VAL A 387 2.69 7.62 -28.09
N ASP A 388 2.45 8.64 -27.27
CA ASP A 388 1.12 9.20 -26.99
C ASP A 388 0.39 9.63 -28.27
N GLU A 389 1.10 10.22 -29.23
CA GLU A 389 0.51 10.73 -30.48
C GLU A 389 -0.12 9.62 -31.32
N VAL A 390 0.42 8.40 -31.24
CA VAL A 390 -0.08 7.23 -32.00
C VAL A 390 -1.10 6.44 -31.17
N MET A 391 -0.79 6.19 -29.89
CA MET A 391 -1.59 5.29 -29.06
C MET A 391 -2.85 5.96 -28.48
N ALA A 392 -2.79 7.25 -28.13
CA ALA A 392 -3.93 7.92 -27.50
C ALA A 392 -5.16 8.04 -28.41
N PRO A 393 -5.05 8.36 -29.72
CA PRO A 393 -6.21 8.37 -30.61
C PRO A 393 -6.87 7.00 -30.77
N ILE A 394 -6.06 5.93 -30.84
CA ILE A 394 -6.54 4.54 -30.94
C ILE A 394 -7.32 4.18 -29.68
N LEU A 395 -6.71 4.36 -28.50
CA LEU A 395 -7.38 4.09 -27.23
C LEU A 395 -8.62 4.95 -27.03
N GLN A 396 -8.59 6.21 -27.45
CA GLN A 396 -9.74 7.10 -27.36
C GLN A 396 -10.91 6.60 -28.22
N HIS A 397 -10.65 6.11 -29.42
CA HIS A 397 -11.67 5.52 -30.29
C HIS A 397 -12.31 4.29 -29.63
N GLU A 398 -11.48 3.35 -29.18
CA GLU A 398 -11.94 2.09 -28.57
C GLU A 398 -12.69 2.32 -27.26
N PHE A 399 -12.17 3.17 -26.37
CA PHE A 399 -12.84 3.50 -25.11
C PHE A 399 -14.17 4.23 -25.33
N ARG A 400 -14.28 5.09 -26.35
CA ARG A 400 -15.56 5.73 -26.69
C ARG A 400 -16.58 4.72 -27.21
N LYS A 401 -16.15 3.79 -28.06
CA LYS A 401 -16.99 2.69 -28.55
C LYS A 401 -17.53 1.88 -27.39
N GLU A 402 -16.65 1.46 -26.48
CA GLU A 402 -17.03 0.69 -25.30
C GLU A 402 -18.00 1.44 -24.37
N MET A 403 -17.77 2.73 -24.13
CA MET A 403 -18.72 3.55 -23.36
C MET A 403 -20.10 3.68 -24.02
N LEU A 404 -20.14 3.77 -25.36
CA LEU A 404 -21.39 3.83 -26.12
C LEU A 404 -22.14 2.49 -26.04
N ASP A 405 -21.43 1.37 -26.24
CA ASP A 405 -22.01 0.03 -26.16
C ASP A 405 -22.57 -0.24 -24.76
N PHE A 406 -21.83 0.16 -23.71
CA PHE A 406 -22.30 0.09 -22.33
C PHE A 406 -23.58 0.92 -22.11
N ALA A 407 -23.58 2.19 -22.55
CA ALA A 407 -24.75 3.08 -22.41
C ALA A 407 -25.98 2.60 -23.21
N CYS A 408 -25.78 1.89 -24.32
CA CYS A 408 -26.88 1.29 -25.09
C CYS A 408 -27.38 -0.05 -24.52
N SER A 409 -26.62 -0.68 -23.62
CA SER A 409 -26.98 -1.96 -22.99
C SER A 409 -27.80 -1.81 -21.69
N GLU A 410 -27.67 -0.68 -20.98
CA GLU A 410 -28.41 -0.40 -19.74
C GLU A 410 -29.69 0.40 -19.99
N ASP A 411 -30.79 -0.28 -20.32
CA ASP A 411 -32.15 0.30 -20.40
C ASP A 411 -32.94 0.20 -19.06
N ASP A 412 -32.31 -0.13 -17.92
CA ASP A 412 -33.01 -0.41 -16.64
C ASP A 412 -32.74 0.62 -15.51
N ALA A 413 -33.65 1.59 -15.40
CA ALA A 413 -34.48 1.92 -14.22
C ALA A 413 -33.96 1.82 -12.77
N SER A 414 -32.66 1.94 -12.48
CA SER A 414 -32.19 2.25 -11.13
C SER A 414 -31.21 3.43 -11.14
N GLY A 415 -31.74 4.61 -10.83
CA GLY A 415 -30.97 5.84 -10.66
C GLY A 415 -30.09 5.80 -9.41
N LEU A 416 -29.11 4.90 -9.36
CA LEU A 416 -27.94 5.05 -8.51
C LEU A 416 -26.93 5.94 -9.24
N THR A 417 -27.07 7.25 -9.03
CA THR A 417 -26.00 8.25 -9.07
C THR A 417 -24.92 8.01 -10.14
N MET A 418 -25.20 8.55 -11.32
CA MET A 418 -24.28 8.76 -12.44
C MET A 418 -23.20 9.81 -12.10
N ASP A 419 -22.63 9.71 -10.90
CA ASP A 419 -21.54 10.52 -10.32
C ASP A 419 -20.24 9.69 -10.21
N VAL A 420 -20.17 8.54 -10.88
CA VAL A 420 -18.92 7.89 -11.29
C VAL A 420 -18.45 8.59 -12.56
N HIS A 421 -17.84 9.76 -12.42
CA HIS A 421 -17.35 10.54 -13.56
C HIS A 421 -16.37 9.70 -14.42
N ARG A 422 -16.83 9.29 -15.62
CA ARG A 422 -16.00 8.94 -16.80
C ARG A 422 -14.94 7.84 -16.61
N SER A 423 -15.14 6.85 -15.73
CA SER A 423 -14.25 5.67 -15.72
C SER A 423 -14.74 4.63 -16.72
N LEU A 424 -13.82 4.03 -17.47
CA LEU A 424 -14.11 2.88 -18.31
C LEU A 424 -14.65 1.73 -17.45
N PRO A 425 -15.69 0.98 -17.88
CA PRO A 425 -16.08 -0.23 -17.17
C PRO A 425 -14.93 -1.25 -17.23
N PHE A 426 -14.69 -1.95 -16.13
CA PHE A 426 -13.75 -3.06 -16.08
C PHE A 426 -14.48 -4.35 -15.68
N PRO A 427 -14.12 -5.51 -16.25
CA PRO A 427 -13.10 -5.72 -17.29
C PRO A 427 -13.49 -5.09 -18.63
N SER A 428 -12.51 -4.55 -19.36
CA SER A 428 -12.73 -3.88 -20.65
C SER A 428 -12.68 -4.86 -21.82
N HIS A 429 -13.49 -4.59 -22.85
CA HIS A 429 -13.54 -5.30 -24.13
C HIS A 429 -12.41 -4.90 -25.10
N LEU A 430 -11.50 -4.02 -24.69
CA LEU A 430 -10.36 -3.57 -25.51
C LEU A 430 -9.53 -4.77 -26.02
N GLY A 431 -9.49 -4.90 -27.35
CA GLY A 431 -8.76 -5.99 -28.02
C GLY A 431 -9.56 -7.26 -28.25
N GLU A 432 -10.85 -7.30 -27.89
CA GLU A 432 -11.73 -8.41 -28.29
C GLU A 432 -11.93 -8.44 -29.81
N GLU A 433 -12.20 -7.27 -30.40
CA GLU A 433 -12.34 -7.05 -31.84
C GLU A 433 -11.64 -5.74 -32.25
N GLY A 434 -11.51 -5.48 -33.56
CA GLY A 434 -11.03 -4.19 -34.09
C GLY A 434 -9.51 -3.97 -34.03
N ILE A 435 -8.79 -4.67 -33.15
CA ILE A 435 -7.34 -4.53 -32.97
C ILE A 435 -6.60 -5.80 -33.43
N SER A 436 -5.63 -5.63 -34.33
CA SER A 436 -4.77 -6.74 -34.78
C SER A 436 -3.82 -7.21 -33.67
N ASP A 437 -3.36 -8.47 -33.73
CA ASP A 437 -2.42 -9.01 -32.75
C ASP A 437 -1.11 -8.20 -32.65
N ALA A 438 -0.64 -7.66 -33.78
CA ALA A 438 0.51 -6.75 -33.81
C ALA A 438 0.24 -5.47 -33.02
N MET A 439 -0.96 -4.91 -33.11
CA MET A 439 -1.36 -3.72 -32.37
C MET A 439 -1.59 -4.02 -30.89
N LYS A 440 -2.11 -5.21 -30.52
CA LYS A 440 -2.23 -5.63 -29.12
C LYS A 440 -0.91 -5.58 -28.37
N ARG A 441 0.21 -5.95 -29.02
CA ARG A 441 1.56 -5.82 -28.46
C ARG A 441 1.88 -4.36 -28.08
N SER A 442 1.69 -3.43 -29.01
CA SER A 442 1.98 -2.01 -28.79
C SER A 442 1.06 -1.39 -27.73
N VAL A 443 -0.23 -1.70 -27.78
CA VAL A 443 -1.22 -1.20 -26.83
C VAL A 443 -0.96 -1.72 -25.42
N LEU A 444 -0.65 -3.01 -25.25
CA LEU A 444 -0.34 -3.58 -23.94
C LEU A 444 0.92 -2.93 -23.32
N ILE A 445 1.99 -2.76 -24.11
CA ILE A 445 3.21 -2.11 -23.63
C ILE A 445 2.97 -0.62 -23.32
N TYR A 446 2.19 0.07 -24.15
CA TYR A 446 1.79 1.45 -23.87
C TYR A 446 1.04 1.56 -22.55
N LEU A 447 -0.02 0.78 -22.34
CA LEU A 447 -0.78 0.77 -21.09
C LEU A 447 0.11 0.41 -19.90
N THR A 448 0.99 -0.58 -20.06
CA THR A 448 1.99 -0.93 -19.04
C THR A 448 2.82 0.30 -18.65
N SER A 449 3.35 1.05 -19.62
CA SER A 449 4.11 2.28 -19.35
C SER A 449 3.30 3.40 -18.67
N LYS A 450 1.96 3.37 -18.79
CA LYS A 450 1.07 4.34 -18.15
C LYS A 450 0.73 4.00 -16.71
N TYR A 451 0.60 2.71 -16.38
CA TYR A 451 0.32 2.25 -15.02
C TYR A 451 1.58 2.09 -14.17
N PHE A 452 2.67 1.67 -14.80
CA PHE A 452 3.88 1.23 -14.14
C PHE A 452 5.03 2.21 -14.38
N MET A 453 5.85 2.42 -13.36
CA MET A 453 7.11 3.15 -13.44
C MET A 453 8.20 2.42 -12.64
N GLU A 454 9.42 2.37 -13.19
CA GLU A 454 10.61 2.03 -12.41
C GLU A 454 11.24 3.30 -11.82
N ALA A 455 11.47 3.30 -10.51
CA ALA A 455 12.15 4.36 -9.77
C ALA A 455 13.49 3.85 -9.23
N LYS A 456 14.52 4.70 -9.29
CA LYS A 456 15.87 4.36 -8.80
C LYS A 456 15.87 4.24 -7.28
N GLY A 457 16.47 3.17 -6.76
CA GLY A 457 16.70 3.00 -5.31
C GLY A 457 16.56 1.56 -4.85
N SER A 458 16.91 1.31 -3.58
CA SER A 458 16.57 0.09 -2.85
C SER A 458 15.20 0.21 -2.18
N HIS A 459 14.68 -0.87 -1.59
CA HIS A 459 13.33 -0.91 -1.03
C HIS A 459 13.08 0.18 0.04
N CYS A 460 14.03 0.35 0.95
CA CYS A 460 13.93 1.28 2.09
C CYS A 460 14.46 2.69 1.81
N THR A 461 14.85 2.99 0.57
CA THR A 461 15.30 4.33 0.20
C THR A 461 14.09 5.23 -0.06
N THR A 462 14.09 6.45 0.49
CA THR A 462 13.05 7.45 0.25
C THR A 462 12.79 7.62 -1.24
N LEU A 463 11.50 7.67 -1.63
CA LEU A 463 11.11 7.91 -3.02
C LEU A 463 11.62 9.28 -3.47
N ASP A 464 12.21 9.33 -4.66
CA ASP A 464 12.57 10.60 -5.28
C ASP A 464 11.31 11.42 -5.56
N GLN A 465 11.37 12.73 -5.30
CA GLN A 465 10.24 13.63 -5.48
C GLN A 465 9.70 13.61 -6.91
N GLY A 466 10.56 13.48 -7.92
CA GLY A 466 10.15 13.41 -9.33
C GLY A 466 9.45 12.10 -9.71
N SER A 467 9.58 11.05 -8.88
CA SER A 467 8.90 9.78 -9.06
C SER A 467 7.52 9.74 -8.38
N PHE A 468 7.26 10.66 -7.44
CA PHE A 468 5.93 10.85 -6.87
C PHE A 468 5.08 11.71 -7.82
N GLN A 469 4.37 11.03 -8.71
CA GLN A 469 3.53 11.65 -9.73
C GLN A 469 2.07 11.22 -9.55
N GLU A 470 1.16 12.07 -10.02
CA GLU A 470 -0.27 11.75 -10.04
C GLU A 470 -0.54 10.42 -10.80
N PRO A 471 -1.50 9.63 -10.30
CA PRO A 471 -1.86 8.38 -10.92
C PRO A 471 -2.53 8.57 -12.29
N TRP A 472 -2.33 7.60 -13.18
CA TRP A 472 -2.89 7.65 -14.53
C TRP A 472 -4.28 7.02 -14.57
N SER A 473 -5.13 7.51 -15.48
CA SER A 473 -6.47 6.98 -15.74
C SER A 473 -6.82 7.08 -17.21
N GLU A 474 -7.64 6.13 -17.68
CA GLU A 474 -8.27 6.09 -19.00
C GLU A 474 -9.11 7.34 -19.27
N SER A 475 -9.70 7.92 -18.23
CA SER A 475 -10.47 9.17 -18.33
C SER A 475 -9.64 10.30 -18.94
N LEU A 476 -8.32 10.32 -18.73
CA LEU A 476 -7.41 11.30 -19.34
C LEU A 476 -7.35 11.14 -20.86
N VAL A 477 -7.45 9.91 -21.37
CA VAL A 477 -7.51 9.63 -22.81
C VAL A 477 -8.85 10.09 -23.39
N LEU A 478 -9.94 9.86 -22.67
CA LEU A 478 -11.29 10.29 -23.07
C LEU A 478 -11.46 11.82 -23.08
N CYS A 479 -10.81 12.52 -22.13
CA CYS A 479 -10.90 13.97 -21.97
C CYS A 479 -10.02 14.77 -22.94
N ARG A 480 -9.05 14.14 -23.63
CA ARG A 480 -8.25 14.77 -24.70
C ARG A 480 -9.15 15.11 -25.91
N SER A 481 -9.97 16.14 -25.78
CA SER A 481 -10.67 16.80 -26.89
C SER A 481 -9.65 17.69 -27.60
N GLN A 482 -9.59 17.62 -28.92
CA GLN A 482 -8.75 18.42 -29.81
C GLN A 482 -8.55 19.87 -29.32
N THR A 483 -7.38 20.16 -28.76
CA THR A 483 -6.76 21.49 -28.89
C THR A 483 -5.71 21.36 -29.98
N VAL A 484 -6.19 21.26 -31.22
CA VAL A 484 -5.39 21.74 -32.35
C VAL A 484 -5.44 23.26 -32.23
N ASN A 485 -4.50 23.84 -31.48
CA ASN A 485 -4.14 25.23 -31.71
C ASN A 485 -3.54 25.25 -33.11
N ILE A 486 -4.36 25.57 -34.10
CA ILE A 486 -3.85 26.15 -35.34
C ILE A 486 -3.40 27.54 -34.90
N ASP A 487 -2.14 27.64 -34.50
CA ASP A 487 -1.45 28.92 -34.45
C ASP A 487 -1.49 29.47 -35.88
N LEU A 488 -2.46 30.34 -36.14
CA LEU A 488 -2.46 31.22 -37.29
C LEU A 488 -1.30 32.18 -37.10
N GLU A 489 -0.09 31.75 -37.49
CA GLU A 489 1.00 32.66 -37.77
C GLU A 489 0.51 33.65 -38.82
N THR A 490 0.31 34.88 -38.36
CA THR A 490 0.02 36.04 -39.19
C THR A 490 1.33 36.47 -39.84
N GLU A 491 1.78 35.72 -40.84
CA GLU A 491 2.76 36.23 -41.79
C GLU A 491 2.03 37.10 -42.82
N GLY A 492 2.14 38.41 -42.61
CA GLY A 492 1.84 39.38 -43.65
C GLY A 492 2.84 39.23 -44.79
N SER A 493 2.40 38.75 -45.95
CA SER A 493 2.99 39.16 -47.21
C SER A 493 1.94 39.24 -48.31
N SER A 494 1.93 40.40 -48.93
CA SER A 494 1.13 40.79 -50.08
C SER A 494 1.59 40.08 -51.35
N ALA A 495 0.68 39.39 -52.06
CA ALA A 495 0.69 39.35 -53.52
C ALA A 495 -0.65 38.83 -54.08
N SER A 496 -1.23 39.63 -54.96
CA SER A 496 -2.40 39.38 -55.78
C SER A 496 -2.15 38.37 -56.91
N ASN A 497 -3.19 37.62 -57.29
CA ASN A 497 -3.60 37.05 -58.60
C ASN A 497 -4.33 35.71 -58.30
N GLY A 498 -5.54 35.36 -58.73
CA GLY A 498 -6.39 35.74 -59.86
C GLY A 498 -6.67 34.49 -60.72
N TYR A 499 -7.92 34.02 -60.79
CA TYR A 499 -8.51 32.97 -61.69
C TYR A 499 -8.15 31.49 -61.38
N ASP A 500 -8.95 30.43 -61.58
CA ASP A 500 -10.32 30.19 -62.10
C ASP A 500 -10.80 28.77 -61.65
N ASP A 501 -12.08 28.46 -61.85
CA ASP A 501 -12.82 27.20 -61.58
C ASP A 501 -12.23 25.88 -62.12
N SER A 502 -12.46 24.75 -61.40
CA SER A 502 -13.18 23.56 -61.92
C SER A 502 -13.12 22.34 -60.98
N ALA A 503 -14.21 21.56 -60.97
CA ALA A 503 -14.43 20.32 -60.24
C ALA A 503 -13.70 19.10 -60.86
N ASP A 504 -13.36 18.09 -60.05
CA ASP A 504 -13.81 16.68 -60.16
C ASP A 504 -12.92 15.70 -59.34
N GLY A 505 -13.56 14.71 -58.72
CA GLY A 505 -13.08 13.32 -58.59
C GLY A 505 -11.92 12.95 -57.65
N GLY A 506 -12.25 12.17 -56.60
CA GLY A 506 -11.41 11.03 -56.19
C GLY A 506 -11.01 10.96 -54.70
N GLU A 507 -11.86 10.34 -53.88
CA GLU A 507 -11.44 9.73 -52.61
C GLU A 507 -10.40 8.64 -52.88
N ILE A 508 -9.19 8.81 -52.35
CA ILE A 508 -8.21 7.72 -52.20
C ILE A 508 -7.77 7.69 -50.74
N ASN A 509 -8.19 6.62 -50.06
CA ASN A 509 -7.77 6.21 -48.73
C ASN A 509 -6.28 5.86 -48.72
N ASP A 510 -5.47 6.62 -47.99
CA ASP A 510 -4.01 6.47 -47.93
C ASP A 510 -3.52 5.84 -46.60
N TRP A 511 -4.34 5.00 -45.95
CA TRP A 511 -4.02 4.35 -44.67
C TRP A 511 -3.32 2.97 -44.78
N GLU A 512 -3.00 2.49 -45.99
CA GLU A 512 -2.45 1.15 -46.22
C GLU A 512 -0.92 1.07 -46.42
N LYS A 513 -0.13 2.05 -45.99
CA LYS A 513 1.32 2.07 -46.26
C LYS A 513 2.27 1.90 -45.07
N VAL A 514 1.79 1.45 -43.91
CA VAL A 514 2.67 1.03 -42.82
C VAL A 514 2.16 -0.27 -42.21
N ALA A 515 2.53 -1.38 -42.84
CA ALA A 515 2.39 -2.74 -42.32
C ALA A 515 3.73 -3.47 -42.47
#